data_AF-A0A7S0JRD5-F1
#
_entry.id   AF-A0A7S0JRD5-F1
#
_cell.length_a   1.000
_cell.length_b   1.000
_cell.length_c   1.000
_cell.angle_alpha   90.00
_cell.angle_beta   90.00
_cell.angle_gamma   90.00
#
_symmetry.space_group_name_H-M   'P 1'
#
loop_
_entity.id
_entity.type
_entity.pdbx_description
1 polymer ?
#
loop_
_entity_poly.entity_id
_entity_poly.type
_entity_poly.pdbx_seq_one_letter_code
_entity_poly.pdbx_strand_id
1 'polypeptide(L)'
;VIDHLEVQHSSGSGLTCTPSTLTVRACADAACSSLYTGGLSAQFMASGSPTVNWDGSTGNGSGSRFVIGSGSSSVTKNLQITTPGSVLLGVTSISPSANSATSCNFGSPACTFTVADSG
;
A
#
# COMPACT_ATOMS: atom_id res chain seq x y z
N VAL A 1 -10.07 8.48 14.12
CA VAL A 1 -10.47 7.32 13.29
C VAL A 1 -10.48 7.80 11.85
N ILE A 2 -10.05 6.97 10.91
CA ILE A 2 -10.11 7.27 9.48
C ILE A 2 -11.25 6.45 8.86
N ASP A 3 -11.72 6.81 7.67
CA ASP A 3 -12.69 5.97 6.97
C ASP A 3 -11.97 4.73 6.43
N HIS A 4 -11.04 4.92 5.50
CA HIS A 4 -10.21 3.85 4.95
C HIS A 4 -8.85 4.35 4.46
N LEU A 5 -7.99 3.40 4.10
CA LEU A 5 -6.75 3.64 3.36
C LEU A 5 -6.94 3.20 1.91
N GLU A 6 -6.56 4.06 0.98
CA GLU A 6 -6.57 3.77 -0.45
C GLU A 6 -5.14 3.54 -0.93
N VAL A 7 -4.84 2.35 -1.45
CA VAL A 7 -3.55 2.05 -2.06
C VAL A 7 -3.64 2.26 -3.56
N GLN A 8 -2.86 3.22 -4.04
CA GLN A 8 -2.77 3.61 -5.44
C GLN A 8 -1.50 3.06 -6.08
N HIS A 9 -1.65 2.47 -7.26
CA HIS A 9 -0.56 2.10 -8.16
C HIS A 9 -0.92 2.51 -9.59
N SER A 10 0.09 2.73 -10.42
CA SER A 10 -0.10 3.12 -11.83
C SER A 10 -0.78 2.03 -12.65
N SER A 11 -0.41 0.77 -12.43
CA SER A 11 -0.83 -0.38 -13.26
C SER A 11 -1.37 -1.58 -12.48
N GLY A 12 -1.17 -1.61 -11.16
CA GLY A 12 -1.30 -2.84 -10.35
C GLY A 12 -0.38 -4.00 -10.76
N SER A 13 0.64 -3.74 -11.56
CA SER A 13 1.58 -4.76 -12.02
C SER A 13 3.02 -4.25 -12.04
N GLY A 14 3.96 -5.16 -11.85
CA GLY A 14 5.40 -4.87 -11.83
C GLY A 14 6.20 -5.89 -12.65
N LEU A 15 7.50 -5.64 -12.75
CA LEU A 15 8.46 -6.59 -13.31
C LEU A 15 9.36 -7.12 -12.20
N THR A 16 9.79 -8.37 -12.30
CA THR A 16 10.89 -8.87 -11.48
C THR A 16 12.10 -7.95 -11.68
N CYS A 17 12.88 -7.72 -10.63
CA CYS A 17 14.04 -6.81 -10.64
C CYS A 17 13.75 -5.30 -10.81
N THR A 18 12.49 -4.87 -10.99
CA THR A 18 12.13 -3.44 -11.02
C THR A 18 11.38 -3.05 -9.75
N PRO A 19 11.90 -2.10 -8.93
CA PRO A 19 11.17 -1.62 -7.77
C PRO A 19 9.88 -0.90 -8.20
N SER A 20 8.78 -1.23 -7.54
CA SER A 20 7.46 -0.63 -7.78
C SER A 20 7.11 0.32 -6.62
N THR A 21 6.54 1.48 -6.96
CA THR A 21 6.21 2.52 -5.97
C THR A 21 4.70 2.55 -5.77
N LEU A 22 4.23 2.14 -4.59
CA LEU A 22 2.84 2.32 -4.18
C LEU A 22 2.66 3.66 -3.50
N THR A 23 1.50 4.26 -3.68
CA THR A 23 1.08 5.46 -2.94
C THR A 23 -0.09 5.10 -2.06
N VAL A 24 0.04 5.23 -0.75
CA VAL A 24 -1.09 5.08 0.18
C VAL A 24 -1.66 6.45 0.45
N ARG A 25 -2.98 6.59 0.31
CA ARG A 25 -3.75 7.76 0.73
C ARG A 25 -4.65 7.41 1.90
N ALA A 26 -4.83 8.37 2.79
CA ALA A 26 -5.70 8.27 3.93
C ALA A 26 -6.95 9.10 3.70
N CYS A 27 -8.09 8.40 3.70
CA CYS A 27 -9.38 9.00 3.40
C CYS A 27 -10.18 9.16 4.69
N ALA A 28 -10.70 10.37 4.89
CA ALA A 28 -11.60 10.66 6.01
C ALA A 28 -13.06 10.35 5.67
N ASP A 29 -13.38 10.11 4.38
CA ASP A 29 -14.69 9.66 3.91
C ASP A 29 -14.57 8.53 2.87
N ALA A 30 -15.67 7.81 2.63
CA ALA A 30 -15.73 6.69 1.69
C ALA A 30 -15.49 7.10 0.22
N ALA A 31 -15.65 8.38 -0.12
CA ALA A 31 -15.39 8.92 -1.45
C ALA A 31 -13.97 9.47 -1.61
N CYS A 32 -13.12 9.37 -0.58
CA CYS A 32 -11.81 10.03 -0.49
C CYS A 32 -11.82 11.53 -0.83
N SER A 33 -12.96 12.22 -0.71
CA SER A 33 -13.07 13.65 -1.03
C SER A 33 -12.39 14.50 0.05
N SER A 34 -12.49 14.06 1.30
CA SER A 34 -11.81 14.61 2.46
C SER A 34 -10.62 13.73 2.80
N LEU A 35 -9.43 14.30 2.78
CA LEU A 35 -8.20 13.60 3.11
C LEU A 35 -7.90 13.71 4.60
N TYR A 36 -7.52 12.60 5.21
CA TYR A 36 -7.15 12.56 6.63
C TYR A 36 -5.69 13.00 6.81
N THR A 37 -5.47 14.12 7.51
CA THR A 37 -4.13 14.69 7.77
C THR A 37 -3.74 14.66 9.25
N GLY A 38 -4.50 13.96 10.09
CA GLY A 38 -4.27 13.88 11.54
C GLY A 38 -3.03 13.06 11.94
N GLY A 39 -2.36 12.44 10.98
CA GLY A 39 -1.25 11.52 11.20
C GLY A 39 -1.72 10.12 11.56
N LEU A 40 -1.14 9.10 10.93
CA LEU A 40 -1.47 7.70 11.21
C LEU A 40 -0.28 6.79 10.93
N SER A 41 -0.28 5.60 11.53
CA SER A 41 0.67 4.55 11.24
C SER A 41 -0.04 3.23 10.94
N ALA A 42 0.49 2.50 9.96
CA ALA A 42 -0.04 1.22 9.54
C ALA A 42 1.11 0.35 9.00
N GLN A 43 0.80 -0.92 8.73
CA GLN A 43 1.75 -1.87 8.15
C GLN A 43 1.15 -2.47 6.90
N PHE A 44 1.93 -2.51 5.83
CA PHE A 44 1.55 -3.29 4.67
C PHE A 44 1.55 -4.78 5.00
N MET A 45 0.60 -5.47 4.39
CA MET A 45 0.48 -6.91 4.38
C MET A 45 0.50 -7.36 2.92
N ALA A 46 1.20 -8.45 2.65
CA ALA A 46 1.08 -9.17 1.40
C ALA A 46 0.72 -10.61 1.72
N SER A 47 -0.27 -11.14 1.03
CA SER A 47 -0.65 -12.55 1.11
C SER A 47 -0.58 -13.17 -0.29
N GLY A 48 -0.17 -14.42 -0.37
CA GLY A 48 0.11 -15.11 -1.64
C GLY A 48 1.59 -15.41 -1.82
N SER A 49 1.95 -15.79 -3.05
CA SER A 49 3.31 -16.15 -3.43
C SER A 49 3.67 -15.46 -4.73
N PRO A 50 4.86 -14.85 -4.85
CA PRO A 50 6.02 -14.93 -3.93
C PRO A 50 6.05 -13.84 -2.84
N THR A 51 7.01 -13.92 -1.91
CA THR A 51 7.17 -12.94 -0.83
C THR A 51 7.48 -11.54 -1.38
N VAL A 52 6.82 -10.53 -0.82
CA VAL A 52 7.05 -9.12 -1.17
C VAL A 52 8.15 -8.53 -0.28
N ASN A 53 9.19 -7.98 -0.92
CA ASN A 53 10.23 -7.25 -0.22
C ASN A 53 9.84 -5.77 -0.13
N TRP A 54 9.52 -5.32 1.07
CA TRP A 54 9.19 -3.93 1.34
C TRP A 54 10.46 -3.13 1.59
N ASP A 55 10.58 -1.98 0.93
CA ASP A 55 11.72 -1.10 1.13
C ASP A 55 11.73 -0.52 2.56
N GLY A 56 12.91 -0.52 3.20
CA GLY A 56 13.10 -0.06 4.57
C GLY A 56 13.29 1.45 4.73
N SER A 57 13.40 2.19 3.64
CA SER A 57 13.78 3.61 3.61
C SER A 57 12.61 4.55 3.27
N THR A 58 11.60 4.03 2.58
CA THR A 58 10.40 4.74 2.12
C THR A 58 9.24 4.57 3.10
N GLY A 59 8.18 5.37 2.97
CA GLY A 59 7.01 5.22 3.84
C GLY A 59 7.14 5.81 5.24
N ASN A 60 8.22 6.53 5.58
CA ASN A 60 8.53 6.97 6.96
C ASN A 60 8.53 5.82 7.98
N GLY A 61 8.90 4.62 7.55
CA GLY A 61 8.95 3.42 8.39
C GLY A 61 9.79 2.32 7.77
N SER A 62 10.26 1.39 8.60
CA SER A 62 11.12 0.28 8.15
C SER A 62 10.30 -0.97 7.79
N GLY A 63 10.76 -1.71 6.79
CA GLY A 63 10.08 -2.90 6.28
C GLY A 63 8.69 -2.57 5.74
N SER A 64 7.68 -3.38 6.09
CA SER A 64 6.30 -3.13 5.67
C SER A 64 5.61 -1.98 6.40
N ARG A 65 6.23 -1.43 7.46
CA ARG A 65 5.65 -0.31 8.22
C ARG A 65 5.70 0.99 7.42
N PHE A 66 4.64 1.78 7.52
CA PHE A 66 4.60 3.14 7.03
C PHE A 66 3.86 4.07 8.00
N VAL A 67 4.22 5.35 7.94
CA VAL A 67 3.65 6.42 8.76
C VAL A 67 3.32 7.59 7.85
N ILE A 68 2.06 8.01 7.88
CA ILE A 68 1.64 9.27 7.29
C ILE A 68 1.75 10.31 8.40
N GLY A 69 2.68 11.25 8.26
CA GLY A 69 2.89 12.30 9.25
C GLY A 69 1.69 13.25 9.35
N SER A 70 1.53 13.90 10.50
CA SER A 70 0.53 14.97 10.65
C SER A 70 0.77 16.08 9.63
N GLY A 71 -0.29 16.55 8.97
CA GLY A 71 -0.21 17.50 7.85
C GLY A 71 0.00 16.85 6.48
N SER A 72 0.27 15.54 6.44
CA SER A 72 0.26 14.74 5.22
C SER A 72 -0.95 13.80 5.23
N SER A 73 -1.49 13.50 4.06
CA SER A 73 -2.57 12.52 3.88
C SER A 73 -2.19 11.36 2.98
N SER A 74 -0.95 11.34 2.50
CA SER A 74 -0.45 10.30 1.63
C SER A 74 1.01 9.99 1.92
N VAL A 75 1.43 8.76 1.63
CA VAL A 75 2.82 8.36 1.70
C VAL A 75 3.14 7.37 0.58
N THR A 76 4.35 7.45 0.05
CA THR A 76 4.85 6.49 -0.94
C THR A 76 5.66 5.40 -0.25
N LYS A 77 5.46 4.16 -0.70
CA LYS A 77 6.19 3.00 -0.23
C LYS A 77 6.65 2.18 -1.41
N ASN A 78 7.92 1.83 -1.42
CA ASN A 78 8.49 1.00 -2.47
C ASN A 78 8.43 -0.46 -2.06
N LEU A 79 8.16 -1.31 -3.05
CA LEU A 79 8.23 -2.75 -2.92
C LEU A 79 9.00 -3.34 -4.09
N GLN A 80 9.59 -4.50 -3.86
CA GLN A 80 10.28 -5.27 -4.87
C GLN A 80 9.88 -6.73 -4.74
N ILE A 81 9.70 -7.37 -5.87
CA ILE A 81 9.40 -8.79 -5.95
C ILE A 81 10.41 -9.39 -6.93
N THR A 82 11.11 -10.44 -6.51
CA THR A 82 12.21 -11.06 -7.28
C THR A 82 11.77 -12.27 -8.08
N THR A 83 10.52 -12.69 -7.92
CA THR A 83 9.98 -13.91 -8.55
C THR A 83 8.63 -13.55 -9.17
N PRO A 84 8.31 -14.03 -10.38
CA PRO A 84 7.02 -13.72 -10.98
C PRO A 84 5.88 -14.39 -10.19
N GLY A 85 4.73 -13.73 -10.15
CA GLY A 85 3.52 -14.23 -9.48
C GLY A 85 2.57 -13.12 -9.06
N SER A 86 1.53 -13.50 -8.34
CA SER A 86 0.47 -12.57 -7.90
C SER A 86 0.37 -12.57 -6.39
N VAL A 87 0.40 -11.38 -5.82
CA VAL A 87 0.29 -11.14 -4.37
C VAL A 87 -0.89 -10.24 -4.10
N LEU A 88 -1.67 -10.57 -3.09
CA LEU A 88 -2.74 -9.73 -2.60
C LEU A 88 -2.18 -8.78 -1.55
N LEU A 89 -2.12 -7.50 -1.91
CA LEU A 89 -1.69 -6.44 -1.01
C LEU A 89 -2.83 -6.02 -0.08
N GLY A 90 -2.48 -5.60 1.12
CA GLY A 90 -3.41 -5.04 2.09
C GLY A 90 -2.65 -4.22 3.10
N VAL A 91 -3.38 -3.67 4.08
CA VAL A 91 -2.75 -3.02 5.23
C VAL A 91 -3.40 -3.51 6.51
N THR A 92 -2.59 -3.58 7.56
CA THR A 92 -2.94 -4.06 8.89
C THR A 92 -2.36 -3.14 9.95
N SER A 93 -2.72 -3.35 11.21
CA SER A 93 -2.22 -2.58 12.36
C SER A 93 -2.39 -1.06 12.19
N ILE A 94 -3.54 -0.65 11.62
CA ILE A 94 -3.85 0.76 11.33
C ILE A 94 -4.17 1.48 12.64
N SER A 95 -3.49 2.61 12.87
CA SER A 95 -3.65 3.45 14.06
C SER A 95 -3.60 4.94 13.66
N PRO A 96 -4.65 5.74 13.95
CA PRO A 96 -5.93 5.36 14.54
C PRO A 96 -6.71 4.37 13.66
N SER A 97 -7.64 3.59 14.23
CA SER A 97 -8.40 2.57 13.50
C SER A 97 -9.08 3.12 12.24
N ALA A 98 -9.26 2.26 11.25
CA ALA A 98 -10.07 2.52 10.06
C ALA A 98 -11.48 1.96 10.27
N ASN A 99 -12.49 2.70 9.82
CA ASN A 99 -13.89 2.24 9.84
C ASN A 99 -14.16 1.17 8.78
N SER A 100 -13.44 1.26 7.66
CA SER A 100 -13.62 0.47 6.46
C SER A 100 -12.32 -0.25 6.09
N ALA A 101 -12.46 -1.33 5.34
CA ALA A 101 -11.33 -2.06 4.79
C ALA A 101 -10.53 -1.20 3.79
N THR A 102 -9.28 -1.55 3.58
CA THR A 102 -8.40 -0.92 2.59
C THR A 102 -8.98 -1.05 1.19
N SER A 103 -9.00 0.05 0.45
CA SER A 103 -9.35 0.08 -0.97
C SER A 103 -8.08 0.16 -1.82
N CYS A 104 -8.16 -0.28 -3.07
CA CYS A 104 -7.08 -0.12 -4.05
C CYS A 104 -7.65 0.31 -5.39
N ASN A 105 -6.92 1.15 -6.13
CA ASN A 105 -7.30 1.51 -7.51
C ASN A 105 -6.94 0.41 -8.54
N PHE A 106 -6.38 -0.72 -8.09
CA PHE A 106 -5.88 -1.79 -8.94
C PHE A 106 -6.18 -3.18 -8.36
N GLY A 107 -6.11 -4.19 -9.23
CA GLY A 107 -6.34 -5.60 -8.91
C GLY A 107 -7.83 -5.96 -8.79
N SER A 108 -8.26 -7.03 -9.44
CA SER A 108 -9.59 -7.62 -9.27
C SER A 108 -9.41 -9.13 -8.99
N PRO A 109 -9.68 -9.64 -7.77
CA PRO A 109 -10.19 -8.94 -6.59
C PRO A 109 -9.18 -7.92 -6.01
N ALA A 110 -9.72 -6.90 -5.31
CA ALA A 110 -9.03 -5.65 -4.93
C ALA A 110 -7.61 -5.87 -4.39
N CYS A 111 -6.65 -5.03 -4.83
CA CYS A 111 -5.27 -5.01 -4.37
C CYS A 111 -4.38 -6.18 -4.83
N THR A 112 -4.82 -6.97 -5.80
CA THR A 112 -3.95 -7.97 -6.45
C THR A 112 -2.85 -7.28 -7.26
N PHE A 113 -1.60 -7.47 -6.86
CA PHE A 113 -0.42 -7.00 -7.55
C PHE A 113 0.27 -8.14 -8.28
N THR A 114 0.38 -8.05 -9.60
CA THR A 114 0.95 -9.12 -10.43
C THR A 114 2.31 -8.73 -10.96
N VAL A 115 3.29 -9.59 -10.78
CA VAL A 115 4.66 -9.39 -11.23
C VAL A 115 4.99 -10.36 -12.34
N ALA A 116 5.36 -9.80 -13.48
CA ALA A 116 5.84 -10.56 -14.62
C ALA A 116 7.36 -10.68 -14.59
N ASP A 117 7.89 -11.71 -15.25
CA ASP A 117 9.33 -11.88 -15.39
C ASP A 117 9.91 -10.79 -16.30
N SER A 118 11.08 -10.23 -15.95
CA SER A 118 11.76 -9.18 -16.72
C SER A 118 12.47 -9.66 -17.98
N GLY A 119 12.57 -10.99 -18.22
CA GLY A 119 13.19 -11.58 -19.41
C GLY A 119 14.47 -12.35 -19.14
#